data_AF-A0AAU9G0Q4-F1
#
_entry.id   AF-A0AAU9G0Q4-F1
#
_cell.length_a   1.000
_cell.length_b   1.000
_cell.length_c   1.000
_cell.angle_alpha   90.00
_cell.angle_beta   90.00
_cell.angle_gamma   90.00
#
_symmetry.space_group_name_H-M   'P 1'
#
loop_
_entity.id
_entity.type
_entity.pdbx_description
1 polymer ?
#
loop_
_entity_poly.entity_id
_entity_poly.type
_entity_poly.pdbx_seq_one_letter_code
_entity_poly.pdbx_strand_id
1 'polypeptide(L)'
;MANKSVPVKKILSPLQPAITSDMVNKLQQTPEPKAKISGTQDGSVAATWRSPQLMIVFEDGDLHSARQHLLDSLQNPFAEGAVATVLLQESVRDQFVGLVAQNLKRLEPQVASHPSYVRTLAQIEQLKAKVVEAEGDVPADASPLLVSDFSSSYLGQPGPTGAITLHTFRTAREATQVNVKESVPYARVSIWNEKLACAYEVLGQLAVDTITINCFNPDLSPIQPAFEANRNDVCLVKGYHYETLTVNSKRRIVVFPVGTIFAN
;
A
#
# COMPACT_ATOMS: atom_id res chain seq x y z
N MET A 1 -9.13 80.48 18.66
CA MET A 1 -8.71 79.23 19.32
C MET A 1 -9.68 78.14 18.89
N ALA A 2 -9.35 76.91 18.52
CA ALA A 2 -8.14 76.23 18.07
C ALA A 2 -8.66 74.82 17.70
N ASN A 3 -8.47 74.39 16.45
CA ASN A 3 -8.83 73.06 15.96
C ASN A 3 -8.28 71.97 16.88
N LYS A 4 -9.12 70.99 17.27
CA LYS A 4 -8.64 69.68 17.70
C LYS A 4 -9.45 68.57 17.03
N SER A 5 -8.81 68.04 15.99
CA SER A 5 -9.05 66.77 15.32
C SER A 5 -9.11 65.60 16.32
N VAL A 6 -10.16 64.78 16.20
CA VAL A 6 -10.32 63.50 16.91
C VAL A 6 -9.56 62.41 16.15
N PRO A 7 -8.78 61.54 16.83
CA PRO A 7 -7.91 60.58 16.15
C PRO A 7 -8.64 59.34 15.63
N VAL A 8 -8.23 58.90 14.44
CA VAL A 8 -8.63 57.67 13.76
C VAL A 8 -8.14 56.45 14.53
N LYS A 9 -9.06 55.51 14.83
CA LYS A 9 -8.73 54.18 15.35
C LYS A 9 -7.93 53.39 14.31
N LYS A 10 -6.68 53.06 14.63
CA LYS A 10 -5.85 52.12 13.87
C LYS A 10 -6.42 50.71 14.05
N ILE A 11 -6.90 50.11 12.97
CA ILE A 11 -7.31 48.70 12.91
C ILE A 11 -6.02 47.87 12.94
N LEU A 12 -5.81 47.09 14.01
CA LEU A 12 -4.79 46.04 14.03
C LEU A 12 -5.27 44.88 13.15
N SER A 13 -4.54 44.60 12.08
CA SER A 13 -4.63 43.37 11.29
C SER A 13 -4.14 42.17 12.12
N PRO A 14 -4.75 40.98 11.98
CA PRO A 14 -4.21 39.76 12.58
C PRO A 14 -2.89 39.36 11.90
N LEU A 15 -1.85 39.19 12.73
CA LEU A 15 -0.55 38.68 12.33
C LEU A 15 -0.68 37.27 11.74
N GLN A 16 -0.25 37.11 10.48
CA GLN A 16 0.07 35.80 9.91
C GLN A 16 1.31 35.25 10.64
N PRO A 17 1.35 33.95 11.02
CA PRO A 17 2.55 33.37 11.57
C PRO A 17 3.57 33.18 10.44
N ALA A 18 4.61 34.02 10.43
CA ALA A 18 5.78 33.82 9.60
C ALA A 18 6.58 32.63 10.17
N ILE A 19 6.79 31.59 9.35
CA ILE A 19 7.66 30.47 9.70
C ILE A 19 9.09 31.00 9.74
N THR A 20 9.68 31.08 10.92
CA THR A 20 11.09 31.48 11.10
C THR A 20 12.00 30.26 10.98
N SER A 21 13.25 30.46 10.54
CA SER A 21 14.23 29.37 10.35
C SER A 21 14.51 28.56 11.62
N ASP A 22 14.21 29.12 12.79
CA ASP A 22 14.38 28.46 14.09
C ASP A 22 13.38 27.31 14.32
N MET A 23 12.29 27.23 13.55
CA MET A 23 11.34 26.10 13.58
C MET A 23 11.83 24.87 12.81
N VAL A 24 12.85 25.00 11.96
CA VAL A 24 13.42 23.90 11.15
C VAL A 24 14.41 23.06 11.98
N ASN A 25 15.03 23.64 13.01
CA ASN A 25 16.04 22.96 13.83
C ASN A 25 15.49 22.26 15.08
N LYS A 26 14.16 22.28 15.28
CA LYS A 26 13.48 21.61 16.41
C LYS A 26 12.32 20.74 15.92
N LEU A 27 12.56 19.90 14.93
CA LEU A 27 11.72 18.73 14.71
C LEU A 27 11.90 17.79 15.90
N GLN A 28 11.07 17.98 16.92
CA GLN A 28 10.85 16.96 17.95
C GLN A 28 10.34 15.73 17.20
N GLN A 29 11.20 14.72 17.11
CA GLN A 29 10.84 13.39 16.64
C GLN A 29 9.69 12.91 17.53
N THR A 30 8.48 13.00 17.02
CA THR A 30 7.35 12.29 17.61
C THR A 30 7.62 10.83 17.33
N PRO A 31 7.73 9.95 18.35
CA PRO A 31 7.96 8.55 18.09
C PRO A 31 6.80 8.04 17.24
N GLU A 32 7.09 7.55 16.03
CA GLU A 32 6.11 6.78 15.29
C GLU A 32 5.66 5.60 16.16
N PRO A 33 4.35 5.32 16.25
CA PRO A 33 3.89 4.15 16.98
C PRO A 33 4.44 2.91 16.28
N LYS A 34 5.47 2.29 16.87
CA LYS A 34 5.94 0.96 16.48
C LYS A 34 4.72 0.06 16.32
N ALA A 35 4.49 -0.43 15.09
CA ALA A 35 3.43 -1.38 14.80
C ALA A 35 3.55 -2.56 15.78
N LYS A 36 2.61 -2.66 16.71
CA LYS A 36 2.58 -3.77 17.68
C LYS A 36 2.24 -5.03 16.91
N ILE A 37 3.23 -5.90 16.72
CA ILE A 37 2.99 -7.29 16.36
C ILE A 37 2.34 -7.93 17.60
N SER A 38 1.01 -8.00 17.61
CA SER A 38 0.27 -8.75 18.63
C SER A 38 0.47 -10.25 18.39
N GLY A 39 1.59 -10.79 18.89
CA GLY A 39 1.78 -12.23 19.00
C GLY A 39 1.14 -12.69 20.31
N THR A 40 -0.09 -13.21 20.25
CA THR A 40 -0.54 -14.15 21.28
C THR A 40 0.28 -15.43 21.12
N GLN A 41 1.13 -15.70 22.10
CA GLN A 41 1.79 -16.99 22.27
C GLN A 41 0.76 -18.00 22.77
N ASP A 42 -0.19 -18.39 21.91
CA ASP A 42 -1.06 -19.53 22.19
C ASP A 42 -1.24 -20.33 20.90
N GLY A 43 -0.83 -21.59 20.96
CA GLY A 43 -1.03 -22.53 19.87
C GLY A 43 -2.51 -22.63 19.51
N SER A 44 -2.80 -22.58 18.22
CA SER A 44 -4.09 -22.92 17.56
C SER A 44 -5.08 -21.81 17.17
N VAL A 45 -4.74 -20.52 17.24
CA VAL A 45 -5.51 -19.53 16.45
C VAL A 45 -4.80 -19.32 15.12
N ALA A 46 -5.43 -19.76 14.02
CA ALA A 46 -4.95 -19.46 12.67
C ALA A 46 -4.76 -17.94 12.55
N ALA A 47 -3.55 -17.50 12.23
CA ALA A 47 -3.27 -16.09 12.05
C ALA A 47 -4.25 -15.54 11.01
N THR A 48 -5.01 -14.52 11.37
CA THR A 48 -5.98 -13.90 10.46
C THR A 48 -5.32 -12.79 9.67
N TRP A 49 -5.73 -12.65 8.42
CA TRP A 49 -5.28 -11.53 7.59
C TRP A 49 -5.74 -10.20 8.19
N ARG A 50 -4.82 -9.23 8.28
CA ARG A 50 -5.10 -7.87 8.72
C ARG A 50 -5.17 -6.94 7.51
N SER A 51 -6.33 -6.90 6.88
CA SER A 51 -6.60 -6.04 5.71
C SER A 51 -5.59 -6.23 4.56
N PRO A 52 -5.43 -7.45 4.02
CA PRO A 52 -4.38 -7.75 3.04
C PRO A 52 -4.65 -7.02 1.73
N GLN A 53 -3.59 -6.74 0.98
CA GLN A 53 -3.71 -5.94 -0.24
C GLN A 53 -3.21 -6.63 -1.49
N LEU A 54 -3.86 -6.30 -2.60
CA LEU A 54 -3.39 -6.58 -3.93
C LEU A 54 -2.69 -5.33 -4.49
N MET A 55 -1.48 -5.50 -5.01
CA MET A 55 -0.77 -4.46 -5.75
C MET A 55 -0.71 -4.86 -7.23
N ILE A 56 -1.14 -3.98 -8.13
CA ILE A 56 -1.12 -4.21 -9.58
C ILE A 56 -0.27 -3.12 -10.22
N VAL A 57 0.79 -3.49 -10.93
CA VAL A 57 1.72 -2.55 -11.55
C VAL A 57 1.71 -2.74 -13.06
N PHE A 58 1.32 -1.69 -13.76
CA PHE A 58 1.33 -1.61 -15.23
C PHE A 58 2.66 -1.04 -15.74
N GLU A 59 2.87 -1.14 -17.05
CA GLU A 59 4.08 -0.65 -17.69
C GLU A 59 4.26 0.87 -17.61
N ASP A 60 3.15 1.60 -17.67
CA ASP A 60 3.12 3.04 -17.48
C ASP A 60 2.97 3.43 -16.00
N GLY A 61 3.23 2.51 -15.05
CA GLY A 61 3.13 2.81 -13.62
C GLY A 61 4.40 3.42 -13.05
N ASP A 62 4.29 4.21 -11.98
CA ASP A 62 5.45 4.60 -11.17
C ASP A 62 6.03 3.41 -10.42
N LEU A 63 7.02 2.77 -11.04
CA LEU A 63 7.74 1.62 -10.49
C LEU A 63 8.47 1.96 -9.19
N HIS A 64 8.93 3.21 -9.01
CA HIS A 64 9.71 3.59 -7.83
C HIS A 64 8.79 3.64 -6.61
N SER A 65 7.68 4.36 -6.71
CA SER A 65 6.72 4.50 -5.62
C SER A 65 6.07 3.16 -5.27
N ALA A 66 5.64 2.39 -6.27
CA ALA A 66 5.10 1.04 -6.08
C ALA A 66 6.08 0.13 -5.32
N ARG A 67 7.36 0.17 -5.73
CA ARG A 67 8.43 -0.60 -5.08
C ARG A 67 8.64 -0.21 -3.63
N GLN A 68 8.66 1.08 -3.29
CA GLN A 68 8.86 1.51 -1.90
C GLN A 68 7.80 0.89 -0.97
N HIS A 69 6.52 0.96 -1.36
CA HIS A 69 5.44 0.38 -0.57
C HIS A 69 5.48 -1.16 -0.51
N LEU A 70 5.94 -1.80 -1.59
CA LEU A 70 6.17 -3.24 -1.58
C LEU A 70 7.31 -3.61 -0.62
N LEU A 71 8.43 -2.87 -0.63
CA LEU A 71 9.56 -3.10 0.27
C LEU A 71 9.13 -2.99 1.74
N ASP A 72 8.33 -1.99 2.09
CA ASP A 72 7.78 -1.85 3.45
C ASP A 72 6.94 -3.07 3.85
N SER A 73 6.10 -3.55 2.94
CA SER A 73 5.29 -4.77 3.14
C SER A 73 6.16 -6.02 3.25
N LEU A 74 7.24 -6.12 2.47
CA LEU A 74 8.19 -7.23 2.53
C LEU A 74 8.97 -7.26 3.86
N GLN A 75 9.25 -6.10 4.45
CA GLN A 75 9.91 -6.01 5.76
C GLN A 75 8.99 -6.46 6.91
N ASN A 76 7.67 -6.26 6.78
CA ASN A 76 6.69 -6.75 7.75
C ASN A 76 5.41 -7.25 7.06
N PRO A 77 5.40 -8.47 6.52
CA PRO A 77 4.25 -9.04 5.80
C PRO A 77 3.05 -9.36 6.71
N PHE A 78 3.21 -9.23 8.03
CA PHE A 78 2.16 -9.42 9.02
C PHE A 78 1.51 -8.10 9.47
N ALA A 79 2.00 -6.96 8.98
CA ALA A 79 1.46 -5.65 9.28
C ALA A 79 0.03 -5.50 8.73
N GLU A 80 -0.75 -4.64 9.38
CA GLU A 80 -2.05 -4.26 8.84
C GLU A 80 -1.86 -3.54 7.51
N GLY A 81 -2.62 -3.95 6.49
CA GLY A 81 -2.50 -3.34 5.18
C GLY A 81 -1.21 -3.73 4.44
N ALA A 82 -0.51 -4.79 4.84
CA ALA A 82 0.60 -5.30 4.03
C ALA A 82 0.10 -5.84 2.68
N VAL A 83 0.91 -5.65 1.64
CA VAL A 83 0.72 -6.34 0.36
C VAL A 83 0.83 -7.84 0.58
N ALA A 84 -0.16 -8.59 0.11
CA ALA A 84 -0.14 -10.05 0.12
C ALA A 84 0.19 -10.63 -1.26
N THR A 85 -0.19 -9.90 -2.32
CA THR A 85 0.04 -10.32 -3.70
C THR A 85 0.38 -9.12 -4.59
N VAL A 86 1.34 -9.32 -5.48
CA VAL A 86 1.77 -8.37 -6.51
C VAL A 86 1.49 -8.96 -7.88
N LEU A 87 0.86 -8.18 -8.75
CA LEU A 87 0.70 -8.47 -10.16
C LEU A 87 1.54 -7.48 -10.95
N LEU A 88 2.45 -7.97 -11.78
CA LEU A 88 3.29 -7.12 -12.64
C LEU A 88 2.95 -7.36 -14.11
N GLN A 89 2.84 -6.28 -14.88
CA GLN A 89 2.80 -6.42 -16.34
C GLN A 89 4.13 -7.01 -16.83
N GLU A 90 4.06 -7.99 -17.73
CA GLU A 90 5.22 -8.78 -18.19
C GLU A 90 6.38 -7.89 -18.66
N SER A 91 6.08 -6.77 -19.33
CA SER A 91 7.08 -5.83 -19.85
C SER A 91 7.94 -5.14 -18.79
N VAL A 92 7.46 -4.98 -17.56
CA VAL A 92 8.20 -4.31 -16.46
C VAL A 92 8.68 -5.26 -15.38
N ARG A 93 8.32 -6.54 -15.46
CA ARG A 93 8.60 -7.53 -14.41
C ARG A 93 10.09 -7.59 -14.04
N ASP A 94 10.97 -7.80 -15.01
CA ASP A 94 12.40 -8.00 -14.71
C ASP A 94 13.05 -6.74 -14.15
N GLN A 95 12.69 -5.57 -14.70
CA GLN A 95 13.13 -4.28 -14.17
C GLN A 95 12.66 -4.08 -12.72
N PHE A 96 11.38 -4.31 -12.44
CA PHE A 96 10.81 -4.10 -11.11
C PHE A 96 11.37 -5.09 -10.09
N VAL A 97 11.48 -6.38 -10.45
CA VAL A 97 12.07 -7.42 -9.59
C VAL A 97 13.54 -7.12 -9.28
N GLY A 98 14.32 -6.69 -10.27
CA GLY A 98 15.71 -6.27 -10.05
C GLY A 98 15.81 -5.09 -9.07
N LEU A 99 14.95 -4.09 -9.22
CA LEU A 99 14.89 -2.96 -8.28
C LEU A 99 14.48 -3.38 -6.86
N VAL A 100 13.61 -4.37 -6.71
CA VAL A 100 13.25 -4.94 -5.40
C VAL A 100 14.44 -5.69 -4.81
N ALA A 101 15.08 -6.59 -5.57
CA ALA A 101 16.22 -7.42 -5.15
C ALA A 101 17.39 -6.58 -4.61
N GLN A 102 17.68 -5.45 -5.25
CA GLN A 102 18.71 -4.49 -4.82
C GLN A 102 18.44 -3.83 -3.47
N ASN A 103 17.18 -3.84 -3.02
CA ASN A 103 16.76 -3.13 -1.81
C ASN A 103 16.12 -4.02 -0.76
N LEU A 104 16.12 -5.34 -0.96
CA LEU A 104 15.81 -6.29 0.09
C LEU A 104 16.82 -6.16 1.23
N LYS A 105 16.30 -6.13 2.45
CA LYS A 105 17.08 -6.06 3.69
C LYS A 105 16.67 -7.20 4.60
N ARG A 106 17.60 -7.59 5.47
CA ARG A 106 17.36 -8.57 6.52
C ARG A 106 16.13 -8.19 7.35
N LEU A 107 15.23 -9.15 7.52
CA LEU A 107 14.06 -9.04 8.37
C LEU A 107 14.44 -8.85 9.83
N GLU A 108 13.59 -8.14 10.57
CA GLU A 108 13.70 -8.08 12.02
C GLU A 108 13.53 -9.48 12.64
N PRO A 109 14.23 -9.79 13.75
CA PRO A 109 14.18 -11.11 14.38
C PRO A 109 12.76 -11.59 14.71
N GLN A 110 11.86 -10.68 15.08
CA GLN A 110 10.46 -10.99 15.38
C GLN A 110 9.66 -11.44 14.15
N VAL A 111 10.00 -10.96 12.96
CA VAL A 111 9.36 -11.37 11.71
C VAL A 111 9.98 -12.69 11.23
N ALA A 112 11.31 -12.78 11.24
CA ALA A 112 12.04 -13.98 10.80
C ALA A 112 11.78 -15.22 11.68
N SER A 113 11.46 -15.02 12.96
CA SER A 113 11.09 -16.11 13.87
C SER A 113 9.59 -16.42 13.90
N HIS A 114 8.76 -15.70 13.13
CA HIS A 114 7.32 -15.90 13.12
C HIS A 114 6.98 -17.33 12.63
N PRO A 115 6.12 -18.10 13.34
CA PRO A 115 5.85 -19.49 12.98
C PRO A 115 5.34 -19.69 11.55
N SER A 116 4.51 -18.77 11.04
CA SER A 116 4.07 -18.83 9.63
C SER A 116 5.24 -18.70 8.67
N TYR A 117 6.14 -17.74 8.92
CA TYR A 117 7.29 -17.49 8.04
C TYR A 117 8.23 -18.70 8.01
N VAL A 118 8.55 -19.28 9.17
CA VAL A 118 9.40 -20.48 9.25
C VAL A 118 8.77 -21.68 8.52
N ARG A 119 7.46 -21.89 8.65
CA ARG A 119 6.75 -22.94 7.90
C ARG A 119 6.77 -22.66 6.40
N THR A 120 6.59 -21.42 5.99
CA THR A 120 6.60 -21.02 4.59
C THR A 120 7.98 -21.17 3.96
N LEU A 121 9.07 -20.92 4.69
CA LEU A 121 10.44 -21.24 4.23
C LEU A 121 10.59 -22.74 3.91
N ALA A 122 10.15 -23.62 4.82
CA ALA A 122 10.21 -25.06 4.58
C ALA A 122 9.35 -25.48 3.38
N GLN A 123 8.18 -24.86 3.21
CA GLN A 123 7.29 -25.12 2.09
C GLN A 123 7.89 -24.65 0.75
N ILE A 124 8.56 -23.49 0.73
CA ILE A 124 9.29 -22.99 -0.44
C ILE A 124 10.39 -23.96 -0.87
N GLU A 125 11.17 -24.47 0.09
CA GLU A 125 12.21 -25.46 -0.17
C GLU A 125 11.61 -26.76 -0.76
N GLN A 126 10.54 -27.27 -0.16
CA GLN A 126 9.86 -28.48 -0.63
C GLN A 126 9.28 -28.32 -2.04
N LEU A 127 8.67 -27.18 -2.33
CA LEU A 127 8.07 -26.88 -3.63
C LEU A 127 9.10 -26.46 -4.68
N LYS A 128 10.34 -26.18 -4.27
CA LYS A 128 11.38 -25.53 -5.08
C LYS A 128 10.86 -24.24 -5.70
N ALA A 129 10.12 -23.48 -4.90
CA ALA A 129 9.49 -22.25 -5.37
C ALA A 129 10.55 -21.20 -5.69
N LYS A 130 10.32 -20.44 -6.77
CA LYS A 130 11.23 -19.36 -7.17
C LYS A 130 11.00 -18.15 -6.27
N VAL A 131 12.02 -17.75 -5.53
CA VAL A 131 12.00 -16.55 -4.68
C VAL A 131 12.91 -15.49 -5.28
N VAL A 132 12.53 -14.23 -5.17
CA VAL A 132 13.43 -13.11 -5.49
C VAL A 132 14.47 -13.02 -4.37
N GLU A 133 15.72 -13.23 -4.73
CA GLU A 133 16.86 -13.17 -3.81
C GLU A 133 17.35 -11.74 -3.65
N ALA A 134 17.84 -11.40 -2.46
CA ALA A 134 18.52 -10.12 -2.24
C ALA A 134 19.89 -10.14 -2.95
N GLU A 135 20.28 -9.02 -3.56
CA GLU A 135 21.63 -8.90 -4.14
C GLU A 135 22.73 -8.70 -3.07
N GLY A 136 22.33 -8.35 -1.84
CA GLY A 136 23.23 -8.15 -0.71
C GLY A 136 23.42 -9.38 0.19
N ASP A 137 24.25 -9.24 1.22
CA ASP A 137 24.49 -10.29 2.24
C ASP A 137 23.31 -10.36 3.23
N VAL A 138 22.20 -10.95 2.78
CA VAL A 138 21.02 -11.22 3.59
C VAL A 138 20.91 -12.73 3.80
N PRO A 139 20.98 -13.23 5.05
CA PRO A 139 20.83 -14.64 5.31
C PRO A 139 19.47 -15.18 4.86
N ALA A 140 19.46 -16.36 4.25
CA ALA A 140 18.26 -16.97 3.67
C ALA A 140 17.13 -17.15 4.70
N ASP A 141 17.47 -17.46 5.95
CA ASP A 141 16.52 -17.62 7.05
C ASP A 141 15.93 -16.30 7.57
N ALA A 142 16.46 -15.16 7.14
CA ALA A 142 16.00 -13.82 7.50
C ALA A 142 15.78 -12.92 6.28
N SER A 143 15.61 -13.51 5.08
CA SER A 143 15.36 -12.76 3.85
C SER A 143 13.85 -12.59 3.62
N PRO A 144 13.39 -11.40 3.21
CA PRO A 144 12.01 -11.22 2.76
C PRO A 144 11.65 -12.18 1.62
N LEU A 145 10.41 -12.68 1.61
CA LEU A 145 9.97 -13.71 0.67
C LEU A 145 9.00 -13.12 -0.37
N LEU A 146 9.51 -12.85 -1.57
CA LEU A 146 8.70 -12.55 -2.75
C LEU A 146 8.72 -13.76 -3.69
N VAL A 147 7.63 -14.52 -3.72
CA VAL A 147 7.56 -15.85 -4.34
C VAL A 147 6.83 -15.76 -5.67
N SER A 148 7.49 -16.16 -6.76
CA SER A 148 6.91 -16.15 -8.11
C SER A 148 6.06 -17.38 -8.37
N ASP A 149 4.95 -17.20 -9.09
CA ASP A 149 4.17 -18.26 -9.75
C ASP A 149 3.51 -19.29 -8.82
N PHE A 150 3.33 -18.96 -7.53
CA PHE A 150 2.57 -19.76 -6.56
C PHE A 150 1.43 -18.94 -5.96
N SER A 151 0.26 -19.55 -5.81
CA SER A 151 -0.81 -18.99 -4.97
C SER A 151 -0.45 -19.11 -3.49
N SER A 152 -0.92 -18.17 -2.67
CA SER A 152 -0.64 -18.14 -1.23
C SER A 152 -1.09 -19.43 -0.51
N SER A 153 -2.10 -20.12 -1.03
CA SER A 153 -2.60 -21.39 -0.50
C SER A 153 -1.60 -22.55 -0.57
N TYR A 154 -0.61 -22.48 -1.47
CA TYR A 154 0.45 -23.49 -1.55
C TYR A 154 1.58 -23.24 -0.55
N LEU A 155 1.70 -22.02 -0.04
CA LEU A 155 2.79 -21.59 0.82
C LEU A 155 2.51 -21.79 2.32
N GLY A 156 1.26 -22.11 2.69
CA GLY A 156 0.90 -22.33 4.07
C GLY A 156 -0.60 -22.47 4.31
N GLN A 157 -0.97 -22.45 5.59
CA GLN A 157 -2.35 -22.49 6.03
C GLN A 157 -3.08 -21.16 5.70
N PRO A 158 -4.42 -21.14 5.68
CA PRO A 158 -5.18 -19.91 5.48
C PRO A 158 -4.77 -18.81 6.47
N GLY A 159 -4.27 -17.69 5.95
CA GLY A 159 -3.75 -16.58 6.74
C GLY A 159 -2.45 -16.00 6.16
N PRO A 160 -1.85 -15.00 6.81
CA PRO A 160 -0.57 -14.45 6.40
C PRO A 160 0.54 -15.49 6.60
N THR A 161 1.18 -15.85 5.49
CA THR A 161 2.27 -16.83 5.41
C THR A 161 3.62 -16.21 5.78
N GLY A 162 3.74 -14.89 5.68
CA GLY A 162 5.03 -14.20 5.75
C GLY A 162 5.74 -14.11 4.39
N ALA A 163 5.10 -14.59 3.33
CA ALA A 163 5.52 -14.39 1.94
C ALA A 163 4.50 -13.56 1.17
N ILE A 164 4.99 -12.78 0.22
CA ILE A 164 4.19 -12.06 -0.77
C ILE A 164 4.27 -12.83 -2.08
N THR A 165 3.13 -13.11 -2.70
CA THR A 165 3.09 -13.80 -3.99
C THR A 165 3.25 -12.82 -5.13
N LEU A 166 3.93 -13.24 -6.19
CA LEU A 166 4.19 -12.46 -7.39
C LEU A 166 3.68 -13.21 -8.61
N HIS A 167 2.81 -12.56 -9.39
CA HIS A 167 2.31 -13.07 -10.65
C HIS A 167 2.53 -12.06 -11.76
N THR A 168 2.53 -12.55 -13.00
CA THR A 168 2.65 -11.70 -14.19
C THR A 168 1.35 -11.72 -15.00
N PHE A 169 1.11 -10.64 -15.73
CA PHE A 169 -0.01 -10.53 -16.66
C PHE A 169 0.41 -9.78 -17.94
N ARG A 170 -0.30 -10.02 -19.04
CA ARG A 170 -0.09 -9.34 -20.33
C ARG A 170 -1.15 -8.28 -20.60
N THR A 171 -2.36 -8.49 -20.10
CA THR A 171 -3.50 -7.60 -20.36
C THR A 171 -4.21 -7.24 -19.06
N ALA A 172 -4.91 -6.10 -19.04
CA ALA A 172 -5.74 -5.69 -17.90
C ALA A 172 -6.77 -6.77 -17.51
N ARG A 173 -7.30 -7.52 -18.48
CA ARG A 173 -8.20 -8.66 -18.26
C ARG A 173 -7.51 -9.85 -17.59
N GLU A 174 -6.23 -10.09 -17.85
CA GLU A 174 -5.50 -11.16 -17.17
C GLU A 174 -5.20 -10.78 -15.71
N ALA A 175 -4.89 -9.51 -15.43
CA ALA A 175 -4.66 -9.02 -14.08
C ALA A 175 -5.86 -9.30 -13.15
N THR A 176 -7.09 -9.21 -13.67
CA THR A 176 -8.32 -9.45 -12.89
C THR A 176 -8.58 -10.95 -12.66
N GLN A 177 -8.05 -11.84 -13.51
CA GLN A 177 -8.22 -13.29 -13.39
C GLN A 177 -7.33 -13.91 -12.31
N VAL A 178 -6.22 -13.27 -11.94
CA VAL A 178 -5.35 -13.77 -10.85
C VAL A 178 -6.08 -13.74 -9.51
N ASN A 179 -6.98 -12.78 -9.30
CA ASN A 179 -7.85 -12.73 -8.11
C ASN A 179 -8.75 -13.97 -7.96
N VAL A 180 -9.00 -14.73 -9.04
CA VAL A 180 -9.76 -16.00 -8.97
C VAL A 180 -8.85 -17.17 -8.54
N LYS A 181 -7.55 -17.08 -8.82
CA LYS A 181 -6.56 -18.12 -8.50
C LYS A 181 -5.98 -17.97 -7.10
N GLU A 182 -6.03 -16.77 -6.54
CA GLU A 182 -5.62 -16.49 -5.17
C GLU A 182 -6.80 -16.63 -4.21
N SER A 183 -6.56 -17.25 -3.06
CA SER A 183 -7.56 -17.39 -1.99
C SER A 183 -7.45 -16.29 -0.92
N VAL A 184 -6.76 -15.18 -1.24
CA VAL A 184 -6.52 -14.09 -0.29
C VAL A 184 -7.73 -13.14 -0.26
N PRO A 185 -8.31 -12.87 0.93
CA PRO A 185 -9.45 -11.97 1.06
C PRO A 185 -9.00 -10.51 1.06
N TYR A 186 -8.60 -9.98 -0.09
CA TYR A 186 -8.08 -8.61 -0.21
C TYR A 186 -9.09 -7.57 0.31
N ALA A 187 -8.63 -6.69 1.20
CA ALA A 187 -9.41 -5.57 1.71
C ALA A 187 -9.30 -4.33 0.82
N ARG A 188 -8.20 -4.20 0.07
CA ARG A 188 -7.98 -3.10 -0.89
C ARG A 188 -7.07 -3.51 -2.03
N VAL A 189 -7.15 -2.76 -3.12
CA VAL A 189 -6.27 -2.89 -4.28
C VAL A 189 -5.57 -1.57 -4.56
N SER A 190 -4.25 -1.60 -4.77
CA SER A 190 -3.48 -0.47 -5.29
C SER A 190 -3.09 -0.74 -6.73
N ILE A 191 -3.42 0.19 -7.62
CA ILE A 191 -3.16 0.11 -9.06
C ILE A 191 -2.15 1.20 -9.40
N TRP A 192 -1.02 0.82 -10.01
CA TRP A 192 0.04 1.73 -10.42
C TRP A 192 0.04 1.84 -11.94
N ASN A 193 -0.51 2.93 -12.45
CA ASN A 193 -0.66 3.22 -13.87
C ASN A 193 -0.94 4.72 -14.08
N GLU A 194 -0.15 5.41 -14.91
CA GLU A 194 -0.42 6.81 -15.28
C GLU A 194 -1.65 6.95 -16.19
N LYS A 195 -2.08 5.88 -16.88
CA LYS A 195 -3.28 5.88 -17.71
C LYS A 195 -4.51 5.52 -16.88
N LEU A 196 -5.16 6.55 -16.33
CA LEU A 196 -6.35 6.40 -15.49
C LEU A 196 -7.44 5.51 -16.13
N ALA A 197 -7.71 5.67 -17.43
CA ALA A 197 -8.71 4.87 -18.14
C ALA A 197 -8.47 3.34 -17.99
N CYS A 198 -7.21 2.90 -18.08
CA CYS A 198 -6.85 1.49 -17.92
C CYS A 198 -7.10 1.00 -16.48
N ALA A 199 -6.85 1.83 -15.47
CA ALA A 199 -7.16 1.48 -14.09
C ALA A 199 -8.69 1.27 -13.86
N TYR A 200 -9.54 2.07 -14.50
CA TYR A 200 -11.00 1.89 -14.43
C TYR A 200 -11.50 0.64 -15.17
N GLU A 201 -10.82 0.20 -16.24
CA GLU A 201 -11.16 -1.06 -16.92
C GLU A 201 -10.99 -2.28 -15.99
N VAL A 202 -9.97 -2.24 -15.13
CA VAL A 202 -9.67 -3.30 -14.15
C VAL A 202 -10.69 -3.27 -13.00
N LEU A 203 -11.07 -2.08 -12.54
CA LEU A 203 -11.94 -1.87 -11.38
C LEU A 203 -13.25 -2.65 -11.48
N GLY A 204 -13.89 -2.68 -12.65
CA GLY A 204 -15.17 -3.37 -12.83
C GLY A 204 -15.13 -4.88 -12.59
N GLN A 205 -13.94 -5.49 -12.62
CA GLN A 205 -13.76 -6.94 -12.50
C GLN A 205 -13.19 -7.37 -11.14
N LEU A 206 -12.68 -6.43 -10.34
CA LEU A 206 -12.15 -6.72 -9.01
C LEU A 206 -13.29 -6.98 -8.01
N ALA A 207 -13.09 -7.91 -7.08
CA ALA A 207 -14.09 -8.20 -6.05
C ALA A 207 -14.12 -7.17 -4.91
N VAL A 208 -13.10 -6.29 -4.84
CA VAL A 208 -12.79 -5.42 -3.70
C VAL A 208 -13.47 -4.05 -3.81
N ASP A 209 -13.90 -3.50 -2.68
CA ASP A 209 -14.63 -2.24 -2.63
C ASP A 209 -13.74 -1.00 -2.66
N THR A 210 -12.52 -1.09 -2.13
CA THR A 210 -11.57 0.02 -2.07
C THR A 210 -10.46 -0.16 -3.09
N ILE A 211 -10.37 0.79 -4.02
CA ILE A 211 -9.35 0.85 -5.07
C ILE A 211 -8.57 2.15 -4.92
N THR A 212 -7.25 2.07 -4.93
CA THR A 212 -6.36 3.22 -4.94
C THR A 212 -5.56 3.21 -6.24
N ILE A 213 -5.34 4.38 -6.84
CA ILE A 213 -4.60 4.51 -8.10
C ILE A 213 -3.41 5.46 -7.85
N ASN A 214 -2.20 5.00 -8.15
CA ASN A 214 -0.93 5.69 -7.91
C ASN A 214 -0.74 6.16 -6.46
N CYS A 215 -1.34 5.46 -5.51
CA CYS A 215 -1.13 5.67 -4.08
C CYS A 215 -1.40 4.41 -3.27
N PHE A 216 -0.93 4.43 -2.03
CA PHE A 216 -1.00 3.30 -1.12
C PHE A 216 -1.51 3.77 0.26
N ASN A 217 -2.53 3.10 0.79
CA ASN A 217 -3.09 3.35 2.12
C ASN A 217 -3.51 4.81 2.41
N PRO A 218 -4.28 5.48 1.53
CA PRO A 218 -4.82 6.80 1.86
C PRO A 218 -5.84 6.71 3.00
N ASP A 219 -5.97 7.79 3.76
CA ASP A 219 -7.04 7.97 4.75
C ASP A 219 -8.39 8.05 4.04
N LEU A 220 -9.30 7.11 4.34
CA LEU A 220 -10.63 7.03 3.75
C LEU A 220 -11.69 7.83 4.50
N SER A 221 -11.35 8.43 5.65
CA SER A 221 -12.27 9.24 6.44
C SER A 221 -13.03 10.32 5.64
N PRO A 222 -12.46 10.96 4.59
CA PRO A 222 -13.17 11.97 3.82
C PRO A 222 -14.37 11.47 3.02
N ILE A 223 -14.38 10.19 2.64
CA ILE A 223 -15.38 9.63 1.72
C ILE A 223 -16.22 8.50 2.34
N GLN A 224 -15.74 7.94 3.46
CA GLN A 224 -16.40 6.86 4.20
C GLN A 224 -17.90 7.14 4.49
N PRO A 225 -18.32 8.34 4.93
CA PRO A 225 -19.74 8.59 5.20
C PRO A 225 -20.63 8.48 3.96
N ALA A 226 -20.11 8.86 2.78
CA ALA A 226 -20.85 8.73 1.52
C ALA A 226 -20.95 7.28 1.06
N PHE A 227 -19.87 6.51 1.23
CA PHE A 227 -19.85 5.08 0.94
C PHE A 227 -20.87 4.31 1.79
N GLU A 228 -20.88 4.56 3.11
CA GLU A 228 -21.81 3.93 4.06
C GLU A 228 -23.27 4.35 3.82
N ALA A 229 -23.50 5.59 3.42
CA ALA A 229 -24.82 6.08 3.03
C ALA A 229 -25.28 5.57 1.65
N ASN A 230 -24.48 4.74 0.97
CA ASN A 230 -24.72 4.25 -0.38
C ASN A 230 -24.99 5.38 -1.39
N ARG A 231 -24.25 6.49 -1.29
CA ARG A 231 -24.36 7.65 -2.19
C ARG A 231 -23.13 7.76 -3.10
N ASN A 232 -23.34 8.27 -4.31
CA ASN A 232 -22.25 8.80 -5.12
C ASN A 232 -21.81 10.13 -4.50
N ASP A 233 -20.51 10.31 -4.34
CA ASP A 233 -19.92 11.54 -3.85
C ASP A 233 -18.49 11.67 -4.39
N VAL A 234 -18.00 12.89 -4.47
CA VAL A 234 -16.65 13.20 -4.92
C VAL A 234 -16.10 14.33 -4.06
N CYS A 235 -14.91 14.16 -3.51
CA CYS A 235 -14.23 15.21 -2.76
C CYS A 235 -12.73 15.25 -3.02
N LEU A 236 -12.15 16.45 -2.84
CA LEU A 236 -10.71 16.67 -2.91
C LEU A 236 -10.20 17.05 -1.52
N VAL A 237 -9.34 16.22 -0.94
CA VAL A 237 -8.79 16.45 0.41
C VAL A 237 -7.31 16.12 0.42
N LYS A 238 -6.48 17.04 0.91
CA LYS A 238 -5.02 16.87 1.07
C LYS A 238 -4.30 16.37 -0.20
N GLY A 239 -4.70 16.86 -1.37
CA GLY A 239 -4.10 16.47 -2.65
C GLY A 239 -4.54 15.09 -3.16
N TYR A 240 -5.60 14.51 -2.60
CA TYR A 240 -6.23 13.29 -3.10
C TYR A 240 -7.63 13.58 -3.61
N HIS A 241 -7.96 12.99 -4.75
CA HIS A 241 -9.31 12.81 -5.21
C HIS A 241 -9.87 11.54 -4.60
N TYR A 242 -11.07 11.67 -4.04
CA TYR A 242 -11.87 10.57 -3.54
C TYR A 242 -13.18 10.57 -4.29
N GLU A 243 -13.64 9.40 -4.68
CA GLU A 243 -14.98 9.23 -5.20
C GLU A 243 -15.62 7.93 -4.72
N THR A 244 -16.95 7.96 -4.61
CA THR A 244 -17.77 6.78 -4.51
C THR A 244 -18.62 6.64 -5.75
N LEU A 245 -18.59 5.46 -6.36
CA LEU A 245 -19.43 5.15 -7.52
C LEU A 245 -19.97 3.72 -7.46
N THR A 246 -20.96 3.44 -8.31
CA THR A 246 -21.50 2.09 -8.49
C THR A 246 -21.01 1.52 -9.81
N VAL A 247 -20.28 0.41 -9.75
CA VAL A 247 -19.83 -0.35 -10.93
C VAL A 247 -20.31 -1.77 -10.79
N ASN A 248 -20.99 -2.29 -11.83
CA ASN A 248 -21.55 -3.65 -11.82
C ASN A 248 -22.41 -3.93 -10.58
N SER A 249 -23.25 -2.97 -10.21
CA SER A 249 -24.12 -3.00 -9.02
C SER A 249 -23.39 -3.08 -7.67
N LYS A 250 -22.07 -2.86 -7.64
CA LYS A 250 -21.26 -2.80 -6.43
C LYS A 250 -20.80 -1.38 -6.17
N ARG A 251 -20.97 -0.92 -4.93
CA ARG A 251 -20.47 0.37 -4.44
C ARG A 251 -18.97 0.28 -4.26
N ARG A 252 -18.22 1.24 -4.79
CA ARG A 252 -16.76 1.29 -4.71
C ARG A 252 -16.28 2.64 -4.18
N ILE A 253 -15.12 2.63 -3.56
CA ILE A 253 -14.31 3.82 -3.27
C ILE A 253 -13.14 3.80 -4.25
N VAL A 254 -12.88 4.91 -4.92
CA VAL A 254 -11.67 5.15 -5.70
C VAL A 254 -10.94 6.34 -5.13
N VAL A 255 -9.63 6.19 -4.92
CA VAL A 255 -8.76 7.26 -4.43
C VAL A 255 -7.53 7.38 -5.28
N PHE A 256 -7.17 8.60 -5.70
CA PHE A 256 -5.93 8.85 -6.44
C PHE A 256 -5.41 10.26 -6.18
N PRO A 257 -4.09 10.48 -6.23
CA PRO A 257 -3.53 11.81 -6.01
C PRO A 257 -3.93 12.77 -7.14
N VAL A 258 -4.18 14.03 -6.80
CA VAL A 258 -4.45 15.11 -7.75
C VAL A 258 -3.44 16.24 -7.57
N GLY A 259 -2.86 16.65 -8.70
CA GLY A 259 -1.88 17.73 -8.78
C GLY A 259 -0.44 17.22 -8.82
N THR A 260 0.44 18.05 -9.37
CA THR A 260 1.88 17.93 -9.17
C THR A 260 2.17 18.23 -7.71
N ILE A 261 2.76 17.27 -6.98
CA ILE A 261 3.47 17.58 -5.74
C ILE A 261 4.69 18.41 -6.17
N PHE A 262 4.50 19.72 -6.34
CA PHE A 262 5.60 20.66 -6.34
C PHE A 262 6.15 20.64 -4.92
N ALA A 263 7.22 19.89 -4.71
CA ALA A 263 8.06 20.05 -3.55
C ALA A 263 8.59 21.50 -3.56
N ASN A 264 8.12 22.32 -2.62
CA ASN A 264 8.79 23.57 -2.25
C ASN A 264 9.87 23.27 -1.21
#